data_AF-A0A386AWQ9-F1
#
_entry.id   AF-A0A386AWQ9-F1
#
_cell.length_a   1.000
_cell.length_b   1.000
_cell.length_c   1.000
_cell.angle_alpha   90.00
_cell.angle_beta   90.00
_cell.angle_gamma   90.00
#
_symmetry.space_group_name_H-M   'P 1'
#
loop_
_entity.id
_entity.type
_entity.pdbx_description
1 polymer ?
#
loop_
_entity_poly.entity_id
_entity_poly.type
_entity_poly.pdbx_seq_one_letter_code
_entity_poly.pdbx_strand_id
1 'polypeptide(L)'
;MIIYFMFFIFYKFLFFFPDFLNIQRESFRNFLKNDFILELSKIKTIVNSKKLTINFFCENYKFFTPIFNIEKSISLSRTYCSRFYIPVRATIIFL
;
A
#
# COMPACT_ATOMS: atom_id res chain seq x y z
N MET A 1 30.24 -17.19 36.48
CA MET A 1 29.99 -15.99 35.64
C MET A 1 29.70 -16.34 34.18
N ILE A 2 30.55 -17.13 33.52
CA ILE A 2 30.39 -17.55 32.10
C ILE A 2 29.08 -18.30 31.83
N ILE A 3 28.66 -19.20 32.72
CA ILE A 3 27.42 -19.98 32.57
C ILE A 3 26.19 -19.06 32.59
N TYR A 4 26.13 -18.09 33.51
CA TYR A 4 25.04 -17.11 33.57
C TYR A 4 24.98 -16.23 32.32
N PHE A 5 26.15 -15.88 31.76
CA PHE A 5 26.22 -15.13 30.51
C PHE A 5 25.69 -15.96 29.32
N MET A 6 26.02 -17.25 29.26
CA MET A 6 25.46 -18.19 28.27
C MET A 6 23.95 -18.33 28.41
N PHE A 7 23.43 -18.49 29.63
CA PHE A 7 21.99 -18.54 29.89
C PHE A 7 21.29 -17.24 29.50
N PHE A 8 21.88 -16.09 29.78
CA PHE A 8 21.34 -14.78 29.39
C PHE A 8 21.28 -14.60 27.87
N ILE A 9 22.33 -15.00 27.15
CA ILE A 9 22.33 -14.98 25.67
C ILE A 9 21.26 -15.93 25.11
N PHE A 10 21.16 -17.13 25.67
CA PHE A 10 20.15 -18.11 25.25
C PHE A 10 18.73 -17.58 25.48
N TYR A 11 18.47 -16.95 26.63
CA TYR A 11 17.18 -16.33 26.94
C TYR A 11 16.86 -15.17 25.97
N LYS A 12 17.83 -14.32 25.65
CA LYS A 12 17.66 -13.22 24.68
C LYS A 12 17.33 -13.74 23.27
N PHE A 13 17.85 -14.90 22.88
CA PHE A 13 17.53 -15.53 21.61
C PHE A 13 16.16 -16.24 21.64
N LEU A 14 15.84 -16.92 22.74
CA LEU A 14 14.57 -17.63 22.95
C LEU A 14 13.38 -16.66 23.06
N PHE A 15 13.61 -15.45 23.58
CA PHE A 15 12.63 -14.38 23.75
C PHE A 15 12.94 -13.18 22.83
N PHE A 16 13.52 -13.42 21.66
CA PHE A 16 13.68 -12.37 20.66
C PHE A 16 12.30 -11.88 20.23
N PHE A 17 11.87 -10.76 20.81
CA PHE A 17 10.62 -10.13 20.45
C PHE A 17 10.82 -9.44 19.10
N PRO A 18 10.18 -9.91 18.02
CA PRO A 18 10.30 -9.24 16.76
C PRO A 18 9.69 -7.84 16.88
N ASP A 19 10.26 -6.88 16.16
CA ASP A 19 9.66 -5.56 16.06
C ASP A 19 8.35 -5.67 15.26
N PHE A 20 7.24 -5.85 15.98
CA PHE A 20 5.91 -5.96 15.38
C PHE A 20 5.54 -4.73 14.57
N LEU A 21 6.02 -3.55 14.96
CA LEU A 21 5.77 -2.33 14.22
C LEU A 21 6.53 -2.36 12.89
N ASN A 22 7.76 -2.88 12.88
CA ASN A 22 8.50 -3.08 11.66
C ASN A 22 7.83 -4.10 10.74
N ILE A 23 7.29 -5.20 11.28
CA ILE A 23 6.52 -6.18 10.48
C ILE A 23 5.34 -5.50 9.78
N GLN A 24 4.56 -4.68 10.50
CA GLN A 24 3.42 -3.97 9.92
C GLN A 24 3.86 -2.94 8.87
N ARG A 25 4.94 -2.19 9.14
CA ARG A 25 5.49 -1.21 8.20
C ARG A 25 5.98 -1.87 6.92
N GLU A 26 6.71 -2.97 7.04
CA GLU A 26 7.29 -3.66 5.90
C GLU A 26 6.22 -4.34 5.06
N SER A 27 5.25 -4.99 5.70
CA SER A 27 4.08 -5.55 5.02
C SER A 27 3.35 -4.50 4.18
N PHE A 28 3.06 -3.33 4.78
CA PHE A 28 2.38 -2.25 4.06
C PHE A 28 3.23 -1.64 2.94
N ARG A 29 4.54 -1.49 3.14
CA ARG A 29 5.48 -1.05 2.08
C ARG A 29 5.50 -2.02 0.91
N ASN A 30 5.55 -3.32 1.20
CA ASN A 30 5.53 -4.36 0.17
C ASN A 30 4.22 -4.35 -0.61
N PHE A 31 3.08 -4.24 0.09
CA PHE A 31 1.78 -4.11 -0.53
C PHE A 31 1.72 -2.94 -1.52
N LEU A 32 2.15 -1.74 -1.10
CA LEU A 32 2.12 -0.55 -1.97
C LEU A 32 3.05 -0.65 -3.19
N LYS A 33 4.16 -1.38 -3.07
CA LYS A 33 5.19 -1.52 -4.11
C LYS A 33 4.86 -2.61 -5.12
N ASN A 34 4.38 -3.76 -4.64
CA ASN A 34 4.28 -4.98 -5.44
C ASN A 34 2.82 -5.36 -5.67
N ASP A 35 2.05 -5.53 -4.59
CA ASP A 35 0.73 -6.17 -4.68
C ASP A 35 -0.36 -5.21 -5.18
N PHE A 36 -0.28 -3.94 -4.79
CA PHE A 36 -1.27 -2.93 -5.16
C PHE A 36 -1.36 -2.74 -6.68
N ILE A 37 -0.20 -2.58 -7.34
CA ILE A 37 -0.13 -2.43 -8.78
C ILE A 37 -0.48 -3.73 -9.50
N LEU A 38 -0.05 -4.88 -8.96
CA LEU A 38 -0.35 -6.20 -9.51
C LEU A 38 -1.87 -6.41 -9.61
N GLU A 39 -2.60 -6.14 -8.53
CA GLU A 39 -4.06 -6.29 -8.51
C GLU A 39 -4.76 -5.31 -9.45
N LEU A 40 -4.33 -4.04 -9.47
CA LEU A 40 -4.89 -3.04 -10.38
C LEU A 40 -4.65 -3.39 -11.86
N SER A 41 -3.50 -3.98 -12.18
CA SER A 41 -3.16 -4.36 -13.55
C SER A 41 -4.09 -5.43 -14.14
N LYS A 42 -4.76 -6.22 -13.29
CA LYS A 42 -5.77 -7.19 -13.72
C LYS A 42 -6.99 -6.50 -14.36
N ILE A 43 -7.25 -5.23 -14.01
CA ILE A 43 -8.35 -4.42 -14.53
C ILE A 43 -7.80 -3.46 -15.61
N LYS A 44 -7.16 -4.03 -16.64
CA LYS A 44 -6.48 -3.23 -17.68
C LYS A 44 -7.46 -2.46 -18.57
N THR A 45 -8.58 -3.08 -18.90
CA THR A 45 -9.56 -2.50 -19.84
C THR A 45 -10.98 -2.78 -19.38
N ILE A 46 -11.81 -1.75 -19.38
CA ILE A 46 -13.25 -1.85 -19.18
C ILE A 46 -13.93 -1.48 -20.51
N VAL A 47 -14.80 -2.37 -21.00
CA VAL A 47 -15.53 -2.18 -22.27
C VAL A 47 -17.02 -2.09 -21.99
N ASN A 48 -17.65 -0.99 -22.40
CA ASN A 48 -19.10 -0.85 -22.37
C ASN A 48 -19.67 -1.00 -23.78
N SER A 49 -20.45 -2.06 -24.00
CA SER A 49 -21.39 -2.29 -25.13
C SER A 49 -20.95 -1.83 -26.54
N LYS A 50 -19.63 -1.85 -26.81
CA LYS A 50 -18.93 -1.44 -28.05
C LYS A 50 -18.79 0.07 -28.34
N LYS A 51 -19.31 0.96 -27.48
CA LYS A 51 -19.22 2.42 -27.71
C LYS A 51 -18.11 3.11 -26.93
N LEU A 52 -17.73 2.57 -25.78
CA LEU A 52 -16.77 3.18 -24.88
C LEU A 52 -15.79 2.14 -24.34
N THR A 53 -14.51 2.41 -24.54
CA THR A 53 -13.40 1.60 -24.02
C THR A 53 -12.53 2.46 -23.13
N ILE A 54 -12.37 2.06 -21.86
CA ILE A 54 -11.47 2.70 -20.91
C ILE A 54 -10.27 1.80 -20.72
N ASN A 55 -9.08 2.30 -21.07
CA ASN A 55 -7.81 1.64 -20.84
C ASN A 55 -7.10 2.30 -19.66
N PHE A 56 -6.78 1.50 -18.65
CA PHE A 56 -6.06 1.95 -17.45
C PHE A 56 -4.56 1.75 -17.64
N PHE A 57 -3.78 2.81 -17.39
CA PHE A 57 -2.31 2.74 -17.35
C PHE A 57 -1.87 2.58 -15.91
N CYS A 58 -2.16 1.40 -15.34
CA CYS A 58 -1.94 1.12 -13.92
C CYS A 58 -0.48 1.38 -13.52
N GLU A 59 0.50 1.04 -14.36
CA GLU A 59 1.94 1.24 -14.10
C GLU A 59 2.32 2.70 -13.78
N ASN A 60 1.51 3.65 -14.24
CA ASN A 60 1.74 5.09 -14.07
C ASN A 60 0.93 5.69 -12.90
N TYR A 61 0.47 4.86 -11.96
CA TYR A 61 -0.25 5.32 -10.78
C TYR A 61 0.63 6.22 -9.91
N LYS A 62 0.00 7.18 -9.22
CA LYS A 62 0.70 8.11 -8.33
C LYS A 62 -0.13 8.39 -7.08
N PHE A 63 0.55 8.37 -5.93
CA PHE A 63 0.00 8.81 -4.66
C PHE A 63 0.23 10.30 -4.45
N PHE A 64 -0.77 10.98 -3.88
CA PHE A 64 -0.65 12.32 -3.35
C PHE A 64 -0.29 12.29 -1.87
N THR A 65 0.29 13.37 -1.37
CA THR A 65 0.41 13.56 0.08
C THR A 65 -0.99 13.62 0.72
N PRO A 66 -1.19 13.02 1.90
CA PRO A 66 -2.43 13.18 2.66
C PRO A 66 -2.79 14.65 2.86
N ILE A 67 -4.08 14.96 2.77
CA ILE A 67 -4.59 16.35 2.86
C ILE A 67 -4.44 16.91 4.28
N PHE A 68 -4.61 16.04 5.27
CA PHE A 68 -4.45 16.37 6.68
C PHE A 68 -3.30 15.55 7.25
N ASN A 69 -2.56 16.13 8.20
CA ASN A 69 -1.65 15.37 9.04
C ASN A 69 -2.44 14.57 10.08
N ILE A 70 -1.75 13.71 10.82
CA ILE A 70 -2.38 12.78 11.78
C ILE A 70 -3.20 13.55 12.84
N GLU A 71 -2.61 14.59 13.43
CA GLU A 71 -3.27 15.40 14.48
C GLU A 71 -4.55 16.06 13.98
N LYS A 72 -4.51 16.67 12.79
CA LYS A 72 -5.68 17.34 12.19
C LYS A 72 -6.74 16.34 11.76
N SER A 73 -6.35 15.15 11.29
CA SER A 73 -7.27 14.05 11.02
C SER A 73 -8.02 13.62 12.29
N ILE A 74 -7.31 13.45 13.41
CA ILE A 74 -7.92 13.09 14.70
C ILE A 74 -8.86 14.21 15.18
N SER A 75 -8.39 15.46 15.19
CA SER A 75 -9.17 16.61 15.67
C SER A 75 -10.46 16.84 14.88
N LEU A 76 -10.44 16.60 13.56
CA LEU A 76 -11.61 16.76 12.69
C LEU A 76 -12.46 15.48 12.58
N SER A 77 -12.11 14.40 13.29
CA SER A 77 -12.71 13.08 13.15
C SER A 77 -12.77 12.61 11.68
N ARG A 78 -11.67 12.83 10.95
CA ARG A 78 -11.49 12.44 9.54
C ARG A 78 -10.45 11.34 9.42
N THR A 79 -10.67 10.43 8.47
CA THR A 79 -9.69 9.39 8.14
C THR A 79 -8.40 10.00 7.59
N TYR A 80 -7.26 9.61 8.15
CA TYR A 80 -5.95 9.91 7.59
C TYR A 80 -5.71 9.02 6.37
N CYS A 81 -5.80 9.58 5.17
CA CYS A 81 -5.62 8.83 3.92
C CYS A 81 -4.88 9.65 2.85
N SER A 82 -4.16 8.92 2.00
CA SER A 82 -3.60 9.44 0.76
C SER A 82 -4.58 9.15 -0.38
N ARG A 83 -4.75 10.13 -1.27
CA ARG A 83 -5.44 9.92 -2.55
C ARG A 83 -4.45 9.39 -3.56
N PHE A 84 -4.89 8.54 -4.46
CA PHE A 84 -4.10 8.13 -5.62
C PHE A 84 -4.89 8.33 -6.90
N TYR A 85 -4.18 8.39 -8.01
CA TYR A 85 -4.79 8.41 -9.33
C TYR A 85 -4.11 7.43 -10.27
N ILE A 86 -4.88 6.95 -11.24
CA ILE A 86 -4.42 6.09 -12.32
C ILE A 86 -4.78 6.81 -13.62
N PRO A 87 -3.82 7.04 -14.53
CA PRO A 87 -4.13 7.61 -15.84
C PRO A 87 -5.00 6.64 -16.64
N VAL A 88 -6.00 7.19 -17.34
CA VAL A 88 -6.90 6.42 -18.19
C VAL A 88 -6.99 7.05 -19.59
N ARG A 89 -7.12 6.20 -20.61
CA ARG A 89 -7.49 6.62 -21.97
C ARG A 89 -8.89 6.10 -22.26
N ALA A 90 -9.82 7.03 -22.45
CA ALA A 90 -11.15 6.74 -22.94
C ALA A 90 -11.16 6.84 -24.47
N THR A 91 -11.62 5.79 -25.15
CA THR A 91 -11.87 5.79 -26.59
C THR A 91 -13.37 5.65 -26.81
N ILE A 92 -13.96 6.62 -27.50
CA ILE A 92 -15.38 6.62 -27.88
C ILE A 92 -15.45 6.43 -29.38
N ILE A 93 -16.20 5.43 -29.83
CA ILE A 93 -16.47 5.21 -31.24
C ILE A 93 -17.81 5.87 -31.54
N PHE A 94 -17.78 6.99 -32.26
CA PHE A 94 -18.96 7.57 -32.89
C PHE A 94 -19.18 6.88 -34.24
N LEU A 95 -20.32 6.23 -34.39
CA LEU A 95 -20.75 5.56 -35.62
C LEU A 95 -21.59 6.51 -36.46
#